data_AF-A0A7Y5JTU5-F1
#
_entry.id   AF-A0A7Y5JTU5-F1
#
_cell.length_a   1.000
_cell.length_b   1.000
_cell.length_c   1.000
_cell.angle_alpha   90.00
_cell.angle_beta   90.00
_cell.angle_gamma   90.00
#
_symmetry.space_group_name_H-M   'P 1'
#
loop_
_entity.id
_entity.type
_entity.pdbx_description
1 polymer ?
#
loop_
_entity_poly.entity_id
_entity_poly.type
_entity_poly.pdbx_seq_one_letter_code
_entity_poly.pdbx_strand_id
1 'polypeptide(L)'
;MGESGLPAVVVVTGTDTDVGKTVVTAAVVALLADAGLRVAAYKPTQTGVAPGEPGDMGEVGRLTGASTVEGTRLHAPMAPRPAAALEGASLPTLSQHVDAIAELSSRHDVVVVEGAGGLLVELTDDGETLADLAAALPDSGTVLVARSALGTLNHTMLTREALSHRA
;
A
#
# COMPACT_ATOMS: atom_id res chain seq x y z
N MET A 1 -0.05 18.93 -10.35
CA MET A 1 1.41 19.01 -10.18
C MET A 1 1.74 20.22 -9.31
N GLY A 2 2.00 20.00 -8.02
CA GLY A 2 2.50 21.04 -7.11
C GLY A 2 4.00 21.28 -7.29
N GLU A 3 4.52 22.37 -6.71
CA GLU A 3 5.84 22.97 -6.97
C GLU A 3 7.08 22.09 -6.67
N SER A 4 6.90 20.83 -6.23
CA SER A 4 7.96 19.83 -6.00
C SER A 4 8.07 18.74 -7.08
N GLY A 5 7.09 18.62 -7.99
CA GLY A 5 7.07 17.57 -9.03
C GLY A 5 6.80 16.15 -8.52
N LEU A 6 6.60 15.95 -7.21
CA LEU A 6 6.25 14.65 -6.60
C LEU A 6 4.74 14.53 -6.38
N PRO A 7 4.14 13.34 -6.56
CA PRO A 7 2.71 13.13 -6.34
C PRO A 7 2.36 13.21 -4.85
N ALA A 8 1.16 13.70 -4.53
CA ALA A 8 0.65 13.74 -3.15
C ALA A 8 0.47 12.33 -2.53
N VAL A 9 0.27 11.31 -3.37
CA VAL A 9 0.18 9.91 -2.92
C VAL A 9 1.19 9.03 -3.66
N VAL A 10 1.93 8.21 -2.92
CA VAL A 10 2.84 7.19 -3.48
C VAL A 10 2.33 5.81 -3.12
N VAL A 11 1.83 5.06 -4.10
CA VAL A 11 1.38 3.68 -3.93
C VAL A 11 2.56 2.73 -4.10
N VAL A 12 2.85 1.93 -3.08
CA VAL A 12 3.87 0.88 -3.10
C VAL A 12 3.19 -0.46 -3.31
N THR A 13 3.49 -1.11 -4.44
CA THR A 13 2.98 -2.43 -4.80
C THR A 13 4.12 -3.40 -5.07
N GLY A 14 3.79 -4.69 -5.20
CA GLY A 14 4.74 -5.75 -5.44
C GLY A 14 4.39 -6.58 -6.66
N THR A 15 5.36 -7.28 -7.23
CA THR A 15 5.09 -8.38 -8.15
C THR A 15 4.56 -9.63 -7.45
N ASP A 16 4.72 -9.70 -6.12
CA ASP A 16 4.33 -10.83 -5.28
C ASP A 16 4.25 -10.42 -3.78
N THR A 17 3.92 -11.38 -2.92
CA THR A 17 4.13 -11.31 -1.46
C THR A 17 5.62 -11.46 -1.11
N ASP A 18 6.06 -10.93 0.03
CA ASP A 18 7.44 -11.02 0.55
C ASP A 18 8.56 -10.50 -0.37
N VAL A 19 8.23 -9.67 -1.35
CA VAL A 19 9.21 -9.04 -2.26
C VAL A 19 9.98 -7.87 -1.64
N GLY A 20 9.72 -7.55 -0.38
CA GLY A 20 10.37 -6.43 0.33
C GLY A 20 9.60 -5.11 0.27
N LYS A 21 8.28 -5.13 0.03
CA LYS A 21 7.43 -3.92 0.02
C LYS A 21 7.62 -3.07 1.28
N THR A 22 7.53 -3.66 2.46
CA THR A 22 7.67 -2.96 3.76
C THR A 22 8.98 -2.21 3.90
N VAL A 23 10.09 -2.82 3.47
CA VAL A 23 11.41 -2.17 3.50
C VAL A 23 11.47 -1.02 2.49
N VAL A 24 10.91 -1.20 1.29
CA VAL A 24 10.83 -0.14 0.28
C VAL A 24 9.91 0.99 0.75
N THR A 25 8.77 0.70 1.37
CA THR A 25 7.87 1.69 1.98
C THR A 25 8.64 2.51 3.01
N ALA A 26 9.35 1.86 3.94
CA ALA A 26 10.15 2.55 4.94
C ALA A 26 11.25 3.42 4.31
N ALA A 27 11.92 2.94 3.26
CA ALA A 27 12.94 3.71 2.54
C ALA A 27 12.35 4.94 1.84
N VAL A 28 11.21 4.81 1.17
CA VAL A 28 10.51 5.93 0.52
C VAL A 28 10.08 6.96 1.57
N VAL A 29 9.49 6.51 2.67
CA VAL A 29 9.08 7.37 3.78
C VAL A 29 10.29 8.13 4.36
N ALA A 30 11.40 7.42 4.64
CA ALA A 30 12.61 8.03 5.19
C ALA A 30 13.22 9.07 4.24
N LEU A 31 13.29 8.79 2.93
CA LEU A 31 13.82 9.73 1.94
C LEU A 31 12.96 11.00 1.81
N LEU A 32 11.64 10.85 1.83
CA LEU A 32 10.72 11.99 1.77
C LEU A 32 10.80 12.84 3.05
N ALA A 33 10.92 12.18 4.22
CA ALA A 33 11.10 12.86 5.50
C ALA A 33 12.45 13.60 5.57
N ASP A 34 13.53 12.99 5.08
CA ASP A 34 14.86 13.63 4.97
C ASP A 34 14.84 14.85 4.04
N ALA A 35 13.98 14.83 3.01
CA ALA A 35 13.69 15.98 2.16
C ALA A 35 12.80 17.05 2.84
N GLY A 36 12.46 16.90 4.12
CA GLY A 36 11.72 17.87 4.92
C GLY A 36 10.20 17.81 4.75
N LEU A 37 9.67 16.77 4.11
CA LEU A 37 8.22 16.59 3.93
C LEU A 37 7.59 15.92 5.15
N ARG A 38 6.36 16.28 5.49
CA ARG A 38 5.54 15.53 6.44
C ARG A 38 4.98 14.31 5.74
N VAL A 39 5.30 13.12 6.22
CA VAL A 39 4.94 11.86 5.57
C VAL A 39 4.11 10.99 6.49
N ALA A 40 3.07 10.38 5.96
CA ALA A 40 2.35 9.27 6.60
C ALA A 40 2.45 8.01 5.75
N ALA A 41 2.48 6.85 6.41
CA ALA A 41 2.32 5.56 5.75
C ALA A 41 0.93 4.98 6.04
N TYR A 42 0.31 4.41 5.02
CA TYR A 42 -1.00 3.77 5.13
C TYR A 42 -0.97 2.38 4.53
N LYS A 43 -1.57 1.40 5.22
CA LYS A 43 -1.80 0.07 4.69
C LYS A 43 -3.30 -0.21 4.67
N PRO A 44 -3.93 -0.37 3.49
CA PRO A 44 -5.36 -0.64 3.39
C PRO A 44 -5.77 -1.86 4.23
N THR A 45 -5.03 -2.97 4.06
CA THR A 45 -5.29 -4.23 4.77
C THR A 45 -3.99 -4.89 5.20
N GLN A 46 -3.84 -5.12 6.51
CA GLN A 46 -2.82 -6.00 7.08
C GLN A 46 -3.41 -7.40 7.23
N THR A 47 -2.71 -8.43 6.75
CA THR A 47 -3.07 -9.83 6.99
C THR A 47 -1.91 -10.58 7.64
N GLY A 48 -2.18 -11.76 8.20
CA GLY A 48 -1.14 -12.65 8.73
C GLY A 48 -0.45 -12.19 10.02
N VAL A 49 -1.05 -11.26 10.78
CA VAL A 49 -0.46 -10.74 12.02
C VAL A 49 -1.45 -10.87 13.18
N ALA A 50 -0.97 -11.37 14.32
CA ALA A 50 -1.80 -11.53 15.51
C ALA A 50 -2.19 -10.17 16.13
N PRO A 51 -3.24 -10.11 16.99
CA PRO A 51 -3.53 -8.90 17.74
C PRO A 51 -2.33 -8.46 18.59
N GLY A 52 -1.95 -7.19 18.50
CA GLY A 52 -0.86 -6.62 19.29
C GLY A 52 0.56 -6.89 18.77
N GLU A 53 0.72 -7.71 17.73
CA GLU A 53 2.01 -7.87 17.06
C GLU A 53 2.25 -6.74 16.05
N PRO A 54 3.48 -6.22 15.91
CA PRO A 54 3.78 -5.20 14.92
C PRO A 54 3.56 -5.77 13.51
N GLY A 55 2.68 -5.11 12.75
CA GLY A 55 2.51 -5.38 11.32
C GLY A 55 3.50 -4.58 10.49
N ASP A 56 3.27 -4.53 9.18
CA ASP A 56 4.12 -3.81 8.25
C ASP A 56 4.18 -2.30 8.59
N MET A 57 3.06 -1.72 8.99
CA MET A 57 3.01 -0.32 9.46
C MET A 57 3.74 -0.13 10.78
N GLY A 58 3.74 -1.12 11.67
CA GLY A 58 4.55 -1.10 12.89
C GLY A 58 6.05 -1.06 12.58
N GLU A 59 6.49 -1.85 11.59
CA GLU A 59 7.90 -1.86 11.15
C GLU A 59 8.30 -0.56 10.45
N VAL A 60 7.44 -0.02 9.57
CA VAL A 60 7.67 1.30 8.94
C VAL A 60 7.77 2.39 10.00
N GLY A 61 6.86 2.43 10.97
CA GLY A 61 6.89 3.40 12.08
C GLY A 61 8.15 3.26 12.92
N ARG A 62 8.58 2.03 13.23
CA ARG A 62 9.82 1.75 13.98
C ARG A 62 11.08 2.25 13.24
N LEU A 63 11.14 2.08 11.92
CA LEU A 63 12.31 2.44 11.11
C LEU A 63 12.39 3.93 10.79
N THR A 64 11.26 4.63 10.74
CA THR A 64 11.18 6.00 10.21
C THR A 64 10.72 7.05 11.22
N GLY A 65 10.03 6.63 12.29
CA GLY A 65 9.35 7.54 13.22
C GLY A 65 8.10 8.23 12.62
N ALA A 66 7.68 7.85 11.41
CA ALA A 66 6.54 8.46 10.74
C ALA A 66 5.19 8.03 11.34
N SER A 67 4.14 8.80 11.04
CA SER A 67 2.76 8.41 11.33
C SER A 67 2.36 7.23 10.45
N THR A 68 1.86 6.15 11.04
CA THR A 68 1.48 4.94 10.29
C THR A 68 0.08 4.48 10.66
N VAL A 69 -0.73 4.12 9.67
CA VAL A 69 -2.14 3.73 9.87
C VAL A 69 -2.46 2.47 9.07
N GLU A 70 -3.22 1.55 9.67
CA GLU A 70 -3.83 0.40 8.99
C GLU A 70 -5.33 0.66 8.82
N GLY A 71 -5.89 0.31 7.66
CA GLY A 71 -7.34 0.40 7.42
C GLY A 71 -8.10 -0.73 8.11
N THR A 72 -7.62 -1.95 7.91
CA THR A 72 -8.11 -3.15 8.61
C THR A 72 -6.97 -4.13 8.88
N ARG A 73 -7.16 -5.01 9.86
CA ARG A 73 -6.21 -6.03 10.26
C ARG A 73 -6.91 -7.37 10.40
N LEU A 74 -6.35 -8.39 9.75
CA LEU A 74 -6.81 -9.77 9.72
C LEU A 74 -5.70 -10.72 10.17
N HIS A 75 -6.07 -11.83 10.78
CA HIS A 75 -5.13 -12.79 11.38
C HIS A 75 -4.63 -13.84 10.39
N ALA A 76 -5.46 -14.25 9.44
CA ALA A 76 -5.13 -15.32 8.51
C ALA A 76 -4.02 -14.88 7.54
N PRO A 77 -2.96 -15.68 7.33
CA PRO A 77 -1.82 -15.34 6.49
C PRO A 77 -2.13 -15.62 5.00
N MET A 78 -3.10 -14.89 4.45
CA MET A 78 -3.52 -14.98 3.06
C MET A 78 -3.94 -13.62 2.52
N ALA A 79 -4.38 -13.57 1.26
CA ALA A 79 -4.88 -12.34 0.66
C ALA A 79 -6.09 -11.78 1.45
N PRO A 80 -6.35 -10.46 1.42
CA PRO A 80 -7.38 -9.80 2.23
C PRO A 80 -8.76 -10.44 2.12
N ARG A 81 -9.29 -10.63 0.91
CA ARG A 81 -10.65 -11.18 0.72
C ARG A 81 -10.84 -12.60 1.26
N PRO A 82 -9.98 -13.59 0.95
CA PRO A 82 -10.11 -14.90 1.55
C PRO A 82 -9.83 -14.90 3.07
N ALA A 83 -8.97 -14.03 3.59
CA ALA A 83 -8.77 -13.87 5.03
C ALA A 83 -10.03 -13.36 5.73
N ALA A 84 -10.66 -12.32 5.18
CA ALA A 84 -11.90 -11.76 5.71
C ALA A 84 -13.03 -12.79 5.69
N ALA A 85 -13.18 -13.53 4.59
CA ALA A 85 -14.15 -14.60 4.46
C ALA A 85 -13.93 -15.73 5.48
N LEU A 86 -12.66 -16.11 5.74
CA LEU A 86 -12.32 -17.13 6.74
C LEU A 86 -12.65 -16.67 8.17
N GLU A 87 -12.46 -15.38 8.45
CA GLU A 87 -12.68 -14.78 9.77
C GLU A 87 -14.12 -14.28 9.98
N GLY A 88 -14.97 -14.32 8.95
CA GLY A 88 -16.32 -13.74 9.01
C GLY A 88 -16.31 -12.21 9.18
N ALA A 89 -15.25 -11.56 8.70
CA ALA A 89 -15.06 -10.11 8.75
C ALA A 89 -15.47 -9.46 7.42
N SER A 90 -15.81 -8.17 7.48
CA SER A 90 -16.01 -7.33 6.29
C SER A 90 -14.76 -6.49 6.01
N LEU A 91 -14.44 -6.31 4.74
CA LEU A 91 -13.38 -5.41 4.32
C LEU A 91 -13.90 -3.98 4.15
N PRO A 92 -13.08 -2.95 4.41
CA PRO A 92 -13.46 -1.58 4.08
C PRO A 92 -13.75 -1.45 2.57
N THR A 93 -14.67 -0.56 2.23
CA THR A 93 -14.97 -0.25 0.83
C THR A 93 -13.87 0.59 0.21
N LEU A 94 -13.84 0.65 -1.13
CA LEU A 94 -12.91 1.50 -1.85
C LEU A 94 -13.00 2.97 -1.40
N SER A 95 -14.22 3.49 -1.23
CA SER A 95 -14.44 4.87 -0.77
C SER A 95 -13.91 5.12 0.63
N GLN A 96 -14.03 4.15 1.54
CA GLN A 96 -13.47 4.27 2.89
C GLN A 96 -11.94 4.36 2.88
N HIS A 97 -11.27 3.62 1.98
CA HIS A 97 -9.83 3.76 1.78
C HIS A 97 -9.45 5.12 1.20
N VAL A 98 -10.20 5.61 0.21
CA VAL A 98 -9.99 6.95 -0.38
C VAL A 98 -10.16 8.05 0.67
N ASP A 99 -11.22 7.99 1.48
CA ASP A 99 -11.48 8.96 2.54
C ASP A 99 -10.38 8.94 3.62
N ALA A 100 -9.91 7.75 4.01
CA ALA A 100 -8.80 7.63 4.96
C ALA A 100 -7.50 8.25 4.41
N ILE A 101 -7.20 8.05 3.12
CA ILE A 101 -6.04 8.66 2.46
C ILE A 101 -6.21 10.17 2.38
N ALA A 102 -7.40 10.68 2.03
CA ALA A 102 -7.68 12.11 1.98
C ALA A 102 -7.49 12.79 3.35
N GLU A 103 -7.92 12.12 4.43
CA GLU A 103 -7.74 12.61 5.80
C GLU A 103 -6.27 12.57 6.28
N LEU A 104 -5.46 11.67 5.73
CA LEU A 104 -4.01 11.68 5.95
C LEU A 104 -3.35 12.82 5.15
N SER A 105 -3.73 12.99 3.89
CA SER A 105 -3.25 14.04 2.99
C SER A 105 -3.62 15.46 3.45
N SER A 106 -4.66 15.63 4.28
CA SER A 106 -4.98 16.94 4.87
C SER A 106 -3.94 17.39 5.92
N ARG A 107 -3.15 16.45 6.46
CA ARG A 107 -2.19 16.68 7.56
C ARG A 107 -0.73 16.41 7.16
N HIS A 108 -0.50 15.77 6.02
CA HIS A 108 0.82 15.35 5.54
C HIS A 108 0.99 15.81 4.09
N ASP A 109 2.23 16.08 3.70
CA ASP A 109 2.56 16.52 2.34
C ASP A 109 2.55 15.33 1.36
N VAL A 110 2.90 14.13 1.83
CA VAL A 110 2.84 12.88 1.06
C VAL A 110 2.28 11.73 1.90
N VAL A 111 1.37 10.95 1.31
CA VAL A 111 0.91 9.68 1.88
C VAL A 111 1.49 8.51 1.09
N VAL A 112 2.22 7.62 1.75
CA VAL A 112 2.77 6.40 1.15
C VAL A 112 1.82 5.24 1.44
N VAL A 113 1.18 4.68 0.42
CA VAL A 113 0.18 3.62 0.55
C VAL A 113 0.80 2.27 0.19
N GLU A 114 0.97 1.38 1.17
CA GLU A 114 1.50 0.04 0.94
C GLU A 114 0.38 -0.98 0.68
N GLY A 115 0.39 -1.62 -0.48
CA GLY A 115 -0.53 -2.71 -0.80
C GLY A 115 -0.25 -4.03 -0.09
N ALA A 116 -1.24 -4.93 -0.12
CA ALA A 116 -1.10 -6.32 0.33
C ALA A 116 -0.84 -7.25 -0.87
N GLY A 117 0.27 -7.98 -0.88
CA GLY A 117 0.61 -8.89 -1.98
C GLY A 117 0.95 -8.16 -3.29
N GLY A 118 0.32 -8.59 -4.40
CA GLY A 118 0.50 -8.02 -5.74
C GLY A 118 -0.55 -6.98 -6.11
N LEU A 119 -0.33 -6.28 -7.23
CA LEU A 119 -1.19 -5.18 -7.71
C LEU A 119 -2.70 -5.50 -7.76
N LEU A 120 -3.04 -6.71 -8.22
CA LEU A 120 -4.42 -7.13 -8.48
C LEU A 120 -5.03 -7.93 -7.33
N VAL A 121 -4.43 -7.88 -6.15
CA VAL A 121 -5.02 -8.46 -4.96
C VAL A 121 -6.25 -7.64 -4.57
N GLU A 122 -7.39 -8.33 -4.40
CA GLU A 122 -8.66 -7.76 -3.96
C GLU A 122 -8.52 -7.24 -2.51
N LEU A 123 -8.78 -5.95 -2.31
CA LEU A 123 -8.69 -5.24 -1.04
C LEU A 123 -10.05 -5.06 -0.35
N THR A 124 -11.14 -5.21 -1.10
CA THR A 124 -12.52 -4.97 -0.67
C THR A 124 -13.39 -6.21 -0.87
N ASP A 125 -14.59 -6.23 -0.29
CA ASP A 125 -15.56 -7.30 -0.49
C ASP A 125 -16.09 -7.36 -1.94
N ASP A 126 -16.22 -6.20 -2.58
CA ASP A 126 -16.70 -6.03 -3.97
C ASP A 126 -15.62 -6.33 -5.03
N GLY A 127 -14.37 -6.62 -4.60
CA GLY A 127 -13.30 -7.12 -5.47
C GLY A 127 -12.42 -6.04 -6.07
N GLU A 128 -12.52 -4.79 -5.62
CA GLU A 128 -11.59 -3.74 -6.02
C GLU A 128 -10.19 -4.01 -5.46
N THR A 129 -9.19 -3.65 -6.27
CA THR A 129 -7.78 -3.96 -6.06
C THR A 129 -7.00 -2.70 -5.68
N LEU A 130 -5.70 -2.86 -5.40
CA LEU A 130 -4.82 -1.71 -5.23
C LEU A 130 -4.75 -0.84 -6.50
N ALA A 131 -4.91 -1.43 -7.69
CA ALA A 131 -4.95 -0.66 -8.93
C ALA A 131 -6.19 0.26 -8.99
N ASP A 132 -7.34 -0.25 -8.56
CA ASP A 132 -8.59 0.54 -8.52
C ASP A 132 -8.48 1.67 -7.48
N LEU A 133 -7.84 1.39 -6.34
CA LEU A 133 -7.52 2.41 -5.34
C LEU A 133 -6.58 3.49 -5.89
N ALA A 134 -5.52 3.09 -6.61
CA ALA A 134 -4.60 4.04 -7.23
C ALA A 134 -5.30 4.93 -8.27
N ALA A 135 -6.19 4.35 -9.09
CA ALA A 135 -6.97 5.04 -10.12
C ALA A 135 -8.01 6.01 -9.52
N ALA A 136 -8.54 5.72 -8.33
CA ALA A 136 -9.47 6.60 -7.62
C ALA A 136 -8.80 7.83 -6.98
N LEU A 137 -7.46 7.90 -6.95
CA LEU A 137 -6.70 8.97 -6.32
C LEU A 137 -6.19 9.99 -7.36
N PRO A 138 -6.50 11.29 -7.23
CA PRO A 138 -6.30 12.29 -8.29
C PRO A 138 -4.84 12.68 -8.58
N ASP A 139 -3.89 12.38 -7.68
CA ASP A 139 -2.46 12.71 -7.83
C ASP A 139 -1.60 11.60 -7.18
N SER A 140 -1.68 10.40 -7.78
CA SER A 140 -0.96 9.22 -7.31
C SER A 140 0.17 8.81 -8.25
N GLY A 141 1.30 8.41 -7.68
CA GLY A 141 2.38 7.71 -8.39
C GLY A 141 2.56 6.31 -7.83
N THR A 142 3.11 5.37 -8.62
CA THR A 142 3.31 3.98 -8.19
C THR A 142 4.78 3.59 -8.16
N VAL A 143 5.20 2.95 -7.08
CA VAL A 143 6.47 2.22 -6.94
C VAL A 143 6.17 0.72 -7.03
N LEU A 144 6.77 0.06 -8.01
CA LEU A 144 6.66 -1.40 -8.21
C LEU A 144 7.89 -2.12 -7.65
N VAL A 145 7.70 -2.90 -6.59
CA VAL A 145 8.75 -3.73 -5.98
C VAL A 145 8.78 -5.11 -6.64
N ALA A 146 9.93 -5.44 -7.23
CA ALA A 146 10.11 -6.69 -7.96
C ALA A 146 10.87 -7.74 -7.12
N ARG A 147 10.43 -9.00 -7.19
CA ARG A 147 11.14 -10.12 -6.53
C ARG A 147 12.52 -10.37 -7.14
N SER A 148 13.54 -10.62 -6.32
CA SER A 148 14.88 -10.99 -6.80
C SER A 148 14.99 -12.49 -7.09
N ALA A 149 14.32 -12.97 -8.13
CA ALA A 149 14.33 -14.39 -8.50
C ALA A 149 14.08 -14.61 -10.00
N LEU A 150 14.40 -15.82 -10.49
CA LEU A 150 14.17 -16.21 -11.88
C LEU A 150 12.70 -15.99 -12.27
N GLY A 151 12.49 -15.40 -13.45
CA GLY A 151 11.18 -14.99 -13.94
C GLY A 151 10.77 -13.57 -13.53
N THR A 152 11.56 -12.82 -12.75
CA THR A 152 11.18 -11.46 -12.34
C THR A 152 10.91 -10.52 -13.51
N LEU A 153 11.68 -10.59 -14.60
CA LEU A 153 11.48 -9.71 -15.76
C LEU A 153 10.06 -9.84 -16.31
N ASN A 154 9.56 -11.07 -16.43
CA ASN A 154 8.19 -11.34 -16.86
C ASN A 154 7.16 -10.78 -15.87
N HIS A 155 7.30 -11.07 -14.58
CA HIS A 155 6.34 -10.64 -13.57
C HIS A 155 6.30 -9.12 -13.41
N THR A 156 7.46 -8.46 -13.46
CA THR A 156 7.57 -7.00 -13.47
C THR A 156 6.87 -6.40 -14.69
N MET A 157 7.09 -6.95 -15.89
CA MET A 157 6.46 -6.44 -17.11
C MET A 157 4.94 -6.67 -17.13
N LEU A 158 4.46 -7.84 -16.72
CA LEU A 158 3.03 -8.12 -16.58
C LEU A 158 2.37 -7.18 -15.56
N THR A 159 3.02 -6.93 -14.43
CA THR A 159 2.49 -6.01 -13.41
C THR A 159 2.46 -4.57 -13.94
N ARG A 160 3.50 -4.15 -14.67
CA ARG A 160 3.56 -2.83 -15.29
C ARG A 160 2.49 -2.66 -16.38
N GLU A 161 2.28 -3.66 -17.22
CA GLU A 161 1.22 -3.65 -18.24
C GLU A 161 -0.16 -3.54 -17.58
N ALA A 162 -0.40 -4.30 -16.51
CA ALA A 162 -1.62 -4.22 -15.73
C ALA A 162 -1.85 -2.82 -15.09
N LEU A 163 -0.78 -2.14 -14.64
CA LEU A 163 -0.82 -0.74 -14.18
C LEU A 163 -1.22 0.21 -15.31
N SER A 164 -0.55 0.12 -16.46
CA SER A 164 -0.78 1.02 -17.60
C SER A 164 -2.17 0.93 -18.22
N HIS A 165 -2.89 -0.18 -18.01
CA HIS A 165 -4.27 -0.35 -18.48
C HIS A 165 -5.35 0.03 -17.47
N ARG A 166 -4.97 0.42 -16.25
CA ARG A 166 -5.90 0.83 -15.18
C ARG A 166 -5.71 2.26 -14.69
N ALA A 167 -4.63 2.92 -15.12
CA ALA A 167 -4.34 4.34 -14.87
C ALA A 167 -5.02 5.26 -15.90
#